data_AF-A0A9X4L0D9-F1
#
_entry.id   AF-A0A9X4L0D9-F1
#
_cell.length_a   1.000
_cell.length_b   1.000
_cell.length_c   1.000
_cell.angle_alpha   90.00
_cell.angle_beta   90.00
_cell.angle_gamma   90.00
#
_symmetry.space_group_name_H-M   'P 1'
#
loop_
_entity.id
_entity.type
_entity.pdbx_description
1 polymer ?
#
loop_
_entity_poly.entity_id
_entity_poly.type
_entity_poly.pdbx_seq_one_letter_code
_entity_poly.pdbx_strand_id
1 'polypeptide(L)' 'MRKIPWILLTLLLLLGLVPSAVSANSEWIIEGAGGITSISASADGSRLAVGTHGSKTNVYDQEGEAAA' A
#
# COMPACT_ATOMS: atom_id res chain seq x y z
N MET A 1 -43.63 -11.06 -20.18
CA MET A 1 -42.47 -11.47 -19.35
C MET A 1 -41.58 -10.25 -19.14
N ARG A 2 -41.59 -9.64 -17.95
CA ARG A 2 -40.82 -8.42 -17.67
C ARG A 2 -39.34 -8.79 -17.60
N LYS A 3 -38.52 -8.32 -18.55
CA LYS A 3 -37.08 -8.63 -18.67
C LYS A 3 -36.18 -7.84 -17.71
N ILE A 4 -36.76 -6.85 -17.05
CA ILE A 4 -36.11 -5.92 -16.09
C ILE A 4 -35.33 -6.65 -14.98
N PRO A 5 -35.84 -7.68 -14.28
CA PRO A 5 -35.07 -8.36 -13.23
C PRO A 5 -33.85 -9.10 -13.79
N TRP A 6 -33.91 -9.61 -15.03
CA TRP A 6 -32.78 -10.29 -15.65
C TRP A 6 -31.66 -9.30 -16.01
N ILE A 7 -32.03 -8.12 -16.49
CA ILE A 7 -31.07 -7.05 -16.82
C ILE A 7 -30.32 -6.59 -15.55
N LEU A 8 -31.05 -6.40 -14.44
CA LEU A 8 -30.45 -6.03 -13.15
C LEU A 8 -29.48 -7.11 -12.63
N LEU A 9 -29.86 -8.39 -12.74
CA LEU A 9 -29.00 -9.50 -12.35
C LEU A 9 -27.70 -9.54 -13.17
N THR A 10 -27.80 -9.36 -14.49
CA THR A 10 -26.62 -9.33 -15.36
C THR A 10 -25.71 -8.14 -15.09
N LEU A 11 -26.28 -6.97 -14.77
CA LEU A 11 -25.51 -5.77 -14.44
C LEU A 11 -24.75 -5.93 -13.12
N LEU A 12 -25.40 -6.50 -12.09
CA LEU A 12 -24.78 -6.77 -10.79
C LEU A 12 -23.62 -7.76 -10.93
N LEU A 13 -23.79 -8.80 -11.74
CA LEU A 13 -22.74 -9.78 -12.03
C LEU A 13 -21.56 -9.14 -12.76
N LEU A 14 -21.82 -8.21 -13.70
CA LEU A 14 -20.78 -7.48 -14.41
C LEU A 14 -19.96 -6.54 -13.50
N LEU A 15 -20.62 -5.86 -12.55
CA LEU A 15 -19.93 -4.98 -11.59
C LEU A 15 -19.02 -5.76 -10.63
N GLY A 16 -19.41 -6.97 -10.23
CA GLY A 16 -18.61 -7.82 -9.33
C GLY A 16 -17.41 -8.50 -9.99
N LEU A 17 -17.39 -8.58 -11.33
CA LEU A 17 -16.33 -9.26 -12.08
C LEU A 17 -15.19 -8.32 -12.51
N VAL A 18 -15.27 -7.02 -12.19
CA VAL A 18 -14.16 -6.10 -12.44
C VAL A 18 -13.12 -6.38 -11.36
N PRO A 19 -11.95 -6.99 -11.66
CA PRO A 19 -10.86 -7.03 -10.70
C PRO A 19 -10.58 -5.58 -10.32
N SER A 20 -10.74 -5.25 -9.03
CA SER A 20 -10.33 -3.95 -8.53
C SER A 20 -8.88 -3.79 -8.95
N ALA A 21 -8.60 -2.82 -9.82
CA ALA A 21 -7.23 -2.54 -10.20
C ALA A 21 -6.50 -2.16 -8.91
N VAL A 22 -5.72 -3.08 -8.36
CA VAL A 22 -4.79 -2.78 -7.28
C VAL A 22 -3.76 -1.86 -7.91
N SER A 23 -4.03 -0.57 -7.77
CA SER A 23 -3.08 0.45 -8.15
C SER A 23 -1.99 0.43 -7.10
N ALA A 24 -0.75 0.15 -7.52
CA ALA A 24 0.42 0.40 -6.71
C ALA A 24 0.66 1.92 -6.64
N ASN A 25 -0.27 2.64 -6.00
CA ASN A 25 -0.04 4.02 -5.59
C ASN A 25 0.87 3.96 -4.37
N SER A 26 1.96 4.71 -4.40
CA SER A 26 2.83 4.86 -3.22
C SER A 26 2.02 5.57 -2.15
N GLU A 27 1.85 4.93 -0.99
CA GLU A 27 1.14 5.53 0.14
C GLU A 27 1.93 6.68 0.76
N TRP A 28 3.25 6.52 0.84
CA TRP A 28 4.18 7.57 1.24
C TRP A 28 5.55 7.38 0.58
N ILE A 29 6.39 8.41 0.67
CA ILE A 29 7.76 8.45 0.15
C ILE A 29 8.65 9.17 1.17
N ILE A 30 9.86 8.66 1.43
CA ILE A 30 10.88 9.38 2.20
C ILE A 30 11.68 10.27 1.24
N GLU A 31 11.45 11.57 1.29
CA GLU A 31 12.27 12.51 0.55
C GLU A 31 13.67 12.64 1.17
N GLY A 32 14.70 12.67 0.33
CA GLY A 32 16.05 12.95 0.79
C GLY A 32 16.67 11.87 1.69
N ALA A 33 16.19 10.61 1.63
CA ALA A 33 16.72 9.49 2.42
C ALA A 33 18.24 9.25 2.26
N GLY A 34 18.87 9.85 1.23
CA GLY A 34 20.28 9.65 0.90
C GLY A 34 20.54 8.24 0.38
N GLY A 35 21.79 7.78 0.49
CA GLY A 35 22.18 6.43 0.10
C GLY A 35 21.73 5.39 1.13
N ILE A 36 20.58 4.77 0.88
CA ILE A 36 20.05 3.65 1.68
C ILE A 36 21.01 2.45 1.56
N THR A 37 21.41 1.88 2.69
CA THR A 37 22.33 0.73 2.76
C THR A 37 21.64 -0.55 3.18
N SER A 38 20.52 -0.43 3.91
CA SER A 38 19.81 -1.58 4.48
C SER A 38 18.37 -1.22 4.83
N ILE A 39 17.48 -2.22 4.76
CA ILE A 39 16.07 -2.11 5.11
C ILE A 39 15.70 -3.37 5.90
N SER A 40 14.91 -3.22 6.97
CA SER A 40 14.35 -4.34 7.75
C SER A 40 12.91 -4.03 8.17
N ALA A 41 12.01 -4.99 8.00
CA ALA A 41 10.62 -4.88 8.43
C ALA A 41 10.39 -5.70 9.71
N SER A 42 9.57 -5.19 10.63
CA SER A 42 9.13 -5.98 11.78
C SER A 42 8.26 -7.16 11.32
N ALA A 43 8.28 -8.26 12.09
CA ALA A 43 7.52 -9.47 11.73
C ALA A 43 6.00 -9.23 11.67
N ASP A 44 5.50 -8.24 12.41
CA ASP A 44 4.10 -7.83 12.41
C ASP A 44 3.78 -6.76 11.34
N GLY A 45 4.77 -6.29 10.60
CA GLY A 45 4.61 -5.26 9.57
C GLY A 45 4.31 -3.86 10.09
N SER A 46 4.34 -3.63 11.41
CA SER A 46 4.03 -2.34 12.02
C SER A 46 5.15 -1.30 11.87
N ARG A 47 6.39 -1.73 11.58
CA ARG A 47 7.56 -0.86 11.53
C ARG A 47 8.54 -1.22 10.41
N LEU A 48 9.18 -0.19 9.88
CA LEU A 48 10.25 -0.30 8.88
C LEU A 48 11.49 0.45 9.35
N ALA A 49 12.61 -0.27 9.53
CA ALA A 49 13.91 0.34 9.81
C ALA A 49 14.70 0.55 8.52
N VAL A 50 15.18 1.78 8.32
CA VAL A 50 15.96 2.18 7.13
C VAL A 50 17.32 2.71 7.56
N GLY A 51 18.36 1.98 7.18
CA GLY A 51 19.76 2.36 7.41
C GLY A 51 20.31 3.18 6.25
N THR A 52 21.07 4.23 6.57
CA THR A 52 21.71 5.13 5.59
C THR A 52 23.19 5.28 5.89
N HIS A 53 23.97 5.78 4.92
CA HIS A 53 25.39 6.11 5.14
C HIS A 53 25.63 7.15 6.25
N GLY A 54 24.60 7.87 6.71
CA GLY A 54 24.69 8.91 7.74
C GLY A 54 24.91 8.39 9.18
N SER A 55 25.25 7.11 9.36
CA SER A 55 25.44 6.44 10.66
C SER A 55 24.21 6.45 11.58
N LYS A 56 23.04 6.80 11.04
CA LYS A 56 21.75 6.76 11.73
C LYS A 56 20.79 5.84 10.98
N THR A 57 19.97 5.16 11.76
CA THR A 57 18.84 4.36 11.28
C THR A 57 17.57 5.08 11.69
N ASN A 58 16.70 5.34 10.72
CA ASN A 58 15.37 5.88 10.98
C ASN A 58 14.38 4.71 11.00
N VAL A 59 13.41 4.75 11.90
CA VAL A 59 12.34 3.75 11.98
C VAL A 59 11.04 4.46 11.64
N TYR A 60 10.27 3.90 10.73
CA TYR A 60 8.99 4.43 10.29
C TYR A 60 7.87 3.48 10.69
N ASP A 61 6.67 4.01 10.93
CA ASP A 61 5.45 3.22 11.02
C ASP A 61 4.86 2.93 9.63
N GLN A 62 3.62 2.45 9.59
CA GLN A 62 2.94 2.05 8.35
C GLN A 62 2.56 3.26 7.50
N GLU A 63 2.30 4.39 8.16
CA GLU A 63 1.92 5.67 7.57
C GLU A 63 3.14 6.49 7.11
N GLY A 64 4.36 6.03 7.44
CA GLY A 64 5.60 6.68 7.05
C GLY A 64 6.09 7.74 8.04
N GLU A 65 5.51 7.78 9.24
CA GLU A 65 5.93 8.69 10.30
C GLU A 65 7.14 8.11 11.03
N ALA A 66 8.15 8.95 11.25
CA ALA A 66 9.35 8.54 11.94
C ALA A 66 9.05 8.35 13.45
N ALA A 67 9.41 7.20 13.99
CA ALA A 67 9.40 6.97 15.42
C ALA A 67 10.42 7.91 16.08
N ALA A 68 9.92 8.73 17.03
CA ALA A 68 10.71 9.68 17.80
C ALA A 68 11.76 9.02 18.70
#